data_AF-A0A1V4PR93-F1
#
_entry.id   AF-A0A1V4PR93-F1
#
_cell.length_a   1.000
_cell.length_b   1.000
_cell.length_c   1.000
_cell.angle_alpha   90.00
_cell.angle_beta   90.00
_cell.angle_gamma   90.00
#
_symmetry.space_group_name_H-M   'P 1'
#
loop_
_entity.id
_entity.type
_entity.pdbx_description
1 polymer ?
#
loop_
_entity_poly.entity_id
_entity_poly.type
_entity_poly.pdbx_seq_one_letter_code
_entity_poly.pdbx_strand_id
1 'polypeptide(L)' 'MAGVESNERAVISQLVDRLMASYPDVSPETVTMVVEHQHAEFDGSRVRDFIPLFVERRARRELATARG' A
#
# COMPACT_ATOMS: atom_id res chain seq x y z
N MET A 1 -20.12 -5.14 -6.65
CA MET A 1 -19.28 -3.92 -6.64
C MET A 1 -17.90 -4.19 -7.26
N ALA A 2 -17.83 -4.84 -8.42
CA ALA A 2 -16.55 -5.31 -8.99
C ALA A 2 -15.65 -4.18 -9.55
N GLY A 3 -16.23 -3.02 -9.89
CA GLY A 3 -15.49 -1.89 -10.47
C GLY A 3 -14.59 -1.14 -9.48
N VAL A 4 -15.03 -0.99 -8.22
CA VAL A 4 -14.27 -0.26 -7.18
C VAL A 4 -13.06 -1.08 -6.73
N GLU A 5 -13.23 -2.39 -6.51
CA GLU A 5 -12.13 -3.27 -6.09
C GLU A 5 -11.02 -3.39 -7.16
N SER A 6 -11.40 -3.39 -8.44
CA SER A 6 -10.43 -3.40 -9.55
C SER A 6 -9.65 -2.10 -9.62
N ASN A 7 -10.33 -0.96 -9.41
CA ASN A 7 -9.68 0.35 -9.34
C ASN A 7 -8.76 0.46 -8.11
N GLU A 8 -9.22 -0.03 -6.96
CA GLU A 8 -8.43 -0.07 -5.73
C GLU A 8 -7.13 -0.86 -5.91
N ARG A 9 -7.19 -2.09 -6.46
CA ARG A 9 -5.98 -2.89 -6.73
C ARG A 9 -5.02 -2.17 -7.68
N ALA A 10 -5.53 -1.49 -8.70
CA ALA A 10 -4.69 -0.70 -9.61
C ALA A 10 -4.00 0.46 -8.89
N VAL A 11 -4.71 1.18 -8.00
CA VAL A 11 -4.13 2.26 -7.19
C VAL A 11 -3.10 1.73 -6.20
N ILE A 12 -3.33 0.56 -5.59
CA ILE A 12 -2.38 -0.12 -4.71
C ILE A 12 -1.11 -0.52 -5.47
N SER A 13 -1.23 -1.09 -6.67
CA SER A 13 -0.06 -1.43 -7.50
C SER A 13 0.76 -0.18 -7.83
N GLN A 14 0.12 0.92 -8.24
CA GLN A 14 0.83 2.18 -8.50
C GLN A 14 1.45 2.78 -7.23
N LEU A 15 0.85 2.53 -6.07
CA LEU A 15 1.40 2.98 -4.78
C LEU A 15 2.71 2.25 -4.48
N VAL A 16 2.80 0.95 -4.74
CA VAL A 16 4.05 0.18 -4.60
C VAL A 16 5.17 0.83 -5.41
N ASP A 17 4.93 1.11 -6.70
CA ASP A 17 5.93 1.74 -7.59
C ASP A 17 6.41 3.10 -7.05
N ARG A 18 5.47 3.94 -6.59
CA ARG A 18 5.80 5.25 -6.01
C ARG A 18 6.61 5.14 -4.71
N LEU A 19 6.29 4.16 -3.86
CA LEU A 19 7.01 3.94 -2.61
C LEU A 19 8.39 3.37 -2.87
N MET A 20 8.58 2.46 -3.82
CA MET A 20 9.91 1.99 -4.21
C MET A 20 10.80 3.16 -4.66
N ALA A 21 10.26 4.08 -5.46
CA ALA A 21 10.99 5.28 -5.88
C ALA A 21 11.28 6.25 -4.70
N SER A 22 10.41 6.30 -3.69
CA SER A 22 10.54 7.21 -2.53
C SER A 22 11.46 6.66 -1.44
N TYR A 23 11.65 5.34 -1.38
CA TYR A 23 12.45 4.63 -0.39
C TYR A 23 13.53 3.76 -1.07
N PRO A 24 14.48 4.35 -1.82
CA PRO A 24 15.46 3.58 -2.61
C PRO A 24 16.42 2.74 -1.77
N ASP A 25 16.57 3.05 -0.48
CA ASP A 25 17.42 2.32 0.46
C ASP A 25 16.71 1.08 1.05
N VAL A 26 15.40 0.92 0.80
CA VAL A 26 14.62 -0.23 1.24
C VAL A 26 14.46 -1.19 0.07
N SER A 27 14.57 -2.49 0.33
CA SER A 27 14.44 -3.47 -0.75
C SER A 27 13.03 -3.41 -1.39
N PRO A 28 12.91 -3.57 -2.72
CA PRO A 28 11.62 -3.59 -3.40
C PRO A 28 10.66 -4.64 -2.82
N GLU A 29 11.18 -5.82 -2.43
CA GLU A 29 10.41 -6.88 -1.79
C GLU A 29 9.78 -6.41 -0.47
N THR A 30 10.56 -5.72 0.38
CA THR A 30 10.06 -5.16 1.64
C THR A 30 8.97 -4.12 1.39
N VAL A 31 9.14 -3.23 0.40
CA VAL A 31 8.12 -2.23 0.05
C VAL A 31 6.81 -2.90 -0.36
N THR A 32 6.87 -3.89 -1.25
CA THR A 32 5.69 -4.65 -1.67
C THR A 32 5.02 -5.34 -0.50
N MET A 33 5.79 -6.07 0.31
CA MET A 33 5.27 -6.80 1.47
C MET A 33 4.57 -5.88 2.47
N VAL A 34 5.15 -4.71 2.76
CA VAL A 34 4.52 -3.72 3.65
C VAL A 34 3.20 -3.23 3.07
N VAL A 35 3.17 -2.85 1.79
CA VAL A 35 1.93 -2.35 1.16
C VAL A 35 0.84 -3.43 1.15
N GLU A 36 1.17 -4.65 0.76
CA GLU A 36 0.23 -5.78 0.73
C GLU A 36 -0.27 -6.14 2.13
N HIS A 37 0.62 -6.15 3.14
CA HIS A 37 0.22 -6.39 4.53
C HIS A 37 -0.79 -5.33 5.00
N GLN A 38 -0.50 -4.05 4.78
CA GLN A 38 -1.38 -2.96 5.17
C GLN A 38 -2.70 -2.96 4.40
N HIS A 39 -2.71 -3.44 3.14
CA HIS A 39 -3.92 -3.60 2.33
C HIS A 39 -4.81 -4.73 2.82
N ALA A 40 -4.24 -5.89 3.14
CA ALA A 40 -4.95 -7.07 3.63
C ALA A 40 -5.69 -6.82 4.95
N GLU A 41 -5.23 -5.88 5.79
CA GLU A 41 -5.95 -5.46 6.99
C GLU A 41 -7.39 -4.95 6.71
N PHE A 42 -7.70 -4.60 5.46
CA PHE A 42 -9.00 -4.08 5.05
C PHE A 42 -9.87 -5.07 4.26
N ASP A 43 -9.49 -6.34 4.10
CA ASP A 43 -10.23 -7.32 3.29
C ASP A 43 -11.72 -7.44 3.67
N GLY A 44 -12.05 -7.30 4.96
CA GLY A 44 -13.44 -7.33 5.46
C GLY A 44 -14.21 -6.00 5.39
N SER A 45 -13.60 -4.93 4.88
CA SER A 45 -14.18 -3.58 4.92
C SER A 45 -15.29 -3.40 3.89
N ARG A 46 -16.45 -2.89 4.34
CA ARG A 46 -17.62 -2.63 3.49
C ARG A 46 -17.49 -1.37 2.63
N VAL A 47 -16.73 -0.39 3.08
CA VAL A 47 -16.45 0.87 2.37
C VAL A 47 -14.98 0.86 1.97
N ARG A 48 -14.72 0.99 0.68
CA ARG A 48 -13.39 0.74 0.10
C ARG A 48 -12.72 1.95 -0.54
N ASP A 49 -13.46 3.02 -0.79
CA ASP A 49 -12.99 4.21 -1.52
C ASP A 49 -11.76 4.89 -0.89
N PHE A 50 -11.58 4.72 0.43
CA PHE A 50 -10.50 5.34 1.20
C PHE A 50 -9.37 4.39 1.57
N ILE A 51 -9.48 3.09 1.24
CA ILE A 51 -8.46 2.09 1.59
C ILE A 51 -7.08 2.48 1.06
N PRO A 52 -6.91 2.90 -0.21
CA PRO A 52 -5.58 3.26 -0.72
C PRO A 52 -4.89 4.38 0.07
N LEU A 53 -5.64 5.36 0.57
CA LEU A 53 -5.10 6.46 1.37
C LEU A 53 -4.61 5.99 2.74
N PHE A 54 -5.34 5.06 3.37
CA PHE A 54 -4.93 4.48 4.65
C PHE A 54 -3.72 3.56 4.50
N VAL A 55 -3.70 2.74 3.45
CA VAL A 55 -2.56 1.87 3.12
C VAL A 55 -1.31 2.71 2.89
N GLU A 56 -1.39 3.74 2.05
CA GLU A 56 -0.26 4.65 1.79
C GLU A 56 0.26 5.30 3.08
N ARG A 57 -0.64 5.82 3.92
CA ARG A 57 -0.26 6.46 5.17
C ARG A 57 0.42 5.48 6.14
N ARG A 58 -0.07 4.24 6.24
CA ARG A 58 0.50 3.20 7.10
C ARG A 58 1.86 2.73 6.58
N ALA A 59 1.93 2.37 5.30
CA ALA A 59 3.15 1.93 4.65
C ALA A 59 4.29 2.96 4.77
N ARG A 60 4.01 4.25 4.54
CA ARG A 60 5.02 5.31 4.68
C ARG A 60 5.62 5.40 6.09
N ARG A 61 4.81 5.19 7.14
CA ARG A 61 5.30 5.20 8.53
C ARG A 61 6.17 3.99 8.82
N GLU A 62 5.77 2.82 8.34
CA GLU A 62 6.50 1.58 8.53
C GLU A 62 7.84 1.60 7.78
N LEU A 63 7.83 1.98 6.49
CA LEU A 63 9.04 2.11 5.68
C LEU A 63 9.99 3.19 6.19
N ALA A 64 9.48 4.27 6.80
CA ALA A 64 10.32 5.26 7.46
C ALA A 64 11.07 4.69 8.67
N THR A 65 10.48 3.70 9.35
CA THR A 65 11.13 2.98 10.45
C THR A 65 12.14 1.97 9.94
N ALA A 66 11.85 1.31 8.82
CA ALA A 66 12.75 0.31 8.21
C ALA A 66 14.04 0.89 7.59
N ARG A 67 14.12 2.21 7.35
CA ARG A 67 15.35 2.89 6.90
C ARG A 67 16.32 3.24 8.04
N GLY A 68 15.87 3.19 9.29
CA GLY A 68 16.66 3.49 10.49
C GLY A 68 17.20 2.23 11.15
#